data_AF-A0A954MP19-F1
#
_entry.id   AF-A0A954MP19-F1
#
_cell.length_a   1.000
_cell.length_b   1.000
_cell.length_c   1.000
_cell.angle_alpha   90.00
_cell.angle_beta   90.00
_cell.angle_gamma   90.00
#
_symmetry.space_group_name_H-M   'P 1'
#
loop_
_entity.id
_entity.type
_entity.pdbx_description
1 polymer ?
#
loop_
_entity_poly.entity_id
_entity_poly.type
_entity_poly.pdbx_seq_one_letter_code
_entity_poly.pdbx_strand_id
1 'polypeptide(L)'
;EVVCQCLAKKPEDRYPDAYVLGLRLQEIPRKVDLSKSEGMLAGSRVDSTSETEAAHGGVDPAAIGGTFVRDMMRAELEKQEHRGLLNRWFDNVWVLLTLLLLLLIGTAWLFLNSRPTPEKLFARGESLMSRPAGPAWDAAQTQCFQPLLEEDAELWQPRVQPYLDRIAEYQLERTLLDQPSLNSSSPSDEPEQILRRARVLEQMGDFEAAREQLEALLVLLGDSPDYAAPRQLAQRMLEQIKTPEPRQIEFLEAVLIRAAQLEESGKQDEADRVREAIKRLYGENSSAIETHESAGSAPASGR
;
A
#
# COMPACT_ATOMS: atom_id res chain seq x y z
N GLU A 1 0.05 -50.28 -17.06
CA GLU A 1 1.49 -49.99 -17.30
C GLU A 1 1.77 -48.49 -17.39
N VAL A 2 1.18 -47.76 -18.36
CA VAL A 2 1.41 -46.30 -18.55
C VAL A 2 1.12 -45.45 -17.29
N VAL A 3 0.04 -45.75 -16.56
CA VAL A 3 -0.31 -45.04 -15.32
C VAL A 3 0.70 -45.33 -14.19
N CYS A 4 1.20 -46.57 -14.09
CA CYS A 4 2.22 -46.95 -13.10
C CYS A 4 3.55 -46.24 -13.35
N GLN A 5 3.89 -46.04 -14.63
CA GLN A 5 5.11 -45.34 -15.05
C GLN A 5 5.02 -43.82 -14.82
N CYS A 6 3.82 -43.23 -14.97
CA CYS A 6 3.58 -41.82 -14.61
C CYS A 6 3.69 -41.57 -13.08
N LEU A 7 3.34 -42.57 -12.27
CA LEU A 7 3.35 -42.49 -10.81
C LEU A 7 4.63 -43.05 -10.17
N ALA A 8 5.66 -43.36 -10.96
CA ALA A 8 6.93 -43.86 -10.46
C ALA A 8 7.59 -42.85 -9.50
N LYS A 9 8.15 -43.33 -8.38
CA LYS A 9 8.70 -42.46 -7.32
C LYS A 9 9.99 -41.76 -7.76
N LYS A 10 10.79 -42.39 -8.62
CA LYS A 10 12.01 -41.82 -9.21
C LYS A 10 11.65 -41.07 -10.51
N PRO A 11 12.19 -39.86 -10.73
CA PRO A 11 11.83 -39.05 -11.89
C PRO A 11 12.34 -39.61 -13.21
N GLU A 12 13.45 -40.35 -13.20
CA GLU A 12 14.08 -40.94 -14.39
C GLU A 12 13.26 -42.11 -14.98
N ASP A 13 12.42 -42.73 -14.15
CA ASP A 13 11.52 -43.81 -14.57
C ASP A 13 10.18 -43.29 -15.11
N ARG A 14 9.94 -41.96 -15.04
CA ARG A 14 8.74 -41.31 -15.58
C ARG A 14 8.92 -40.98 -17.05
N TYR A 15 7.82 -40.71 -17.75
CA TYR A 15 7.92 -40.16 -19.10
C TYR A 15 8.58 -38.78 -19.03
N PRO A 16 9.62 -38.54 -19.85
CA PRO A 16 10.41 -37.31 -19.80
C PRO A 16 9.63 -36.08 -20.29
N ASP A 17 8.55 -36.30 -21.07
CA ASP A 17 7.72 -35.23 -21.63
C ASP A 17 6.25 -35.68 -21.79
N ALA A 18 5.33 -34.73 -21.58
CA ALA A 18 3.89 -34.89 -21.77
C ALA A 18 3.55 -35.26 -23.23
N TYR A 19 4.36 -34.83 -24.19
CA TYR A 19 4.22 -35.21 -25.59
C TYR A 19 4.37 -36.72 -25.82
N VAL A 20 5.36 -37.35 -25.19
CA VAL A 20 5.61 -38.80 -25.29
C VAL A 20 4.49 -39.60 -24.64
N LEU A 21 3.95 -39.11 -23.52
CA LEU A 21 2.77 -39.69 -22.89
C LEU A 21 1.53 -39.61 -23.79
N GLY A 22 1.32 -38.48 -24.47
CA GLY A 22 0.23 -38.29 -25.42
C GLY A 22 0.29 -39.28 -26.58
N LEU A 23 1.48 -39.50 -27.14
CA LEU A 23 1.68 -40.47 -28.23
C LEU A 23 1.38 -41.90 -27.77
N ARG A 24 1.83 -42.30 -26.57
CA ARG A 24 1.54 -43.63 -26.00
C ARG A 24 0.08 -43.83 -25.65
N LEU A 25 -0.61 -42.81 -25.14
CA LEU A 25 -2.04 -42.88 -24.85
C LEU A 25 -2.87 -43.08 -26.12
N GLN A 26 -2.42 -42.57 -27.27
CA GLN A 26 -3.07 -42.80 -28.56
C GLN A 26 -2.82 -44.20 -29.14
N GLU A 27 -1.69 -44.83 -28.79
CA GLU A 27 -1.40 -46.22 -29.18
C GLU A 27 -2.24 -47.26 -28.41
N ILE A 28 -2.67 -46.95 -27.18
CA ILE A 28 -3.45 -47.87 -26.33
C ILE A 28 -4.81 -48.25 -26.91
N PRO A 29 -5.70 -47.32 -27.33
CA PRO A 29 -6.99 -47.71 -27.92
C PRO A 29 -6.79 -48.59 -29.15
N ARG A 30 -5.76 -48.31 -29.96
CA ARG A 30 -5.43 -49.11 -31.15
C ARG A 30 -4.97 -50.53 -30.81
N LYS A 31 -4.16 -50.70 -29.76
CA LYS A 31 -3.77 -52.04 -29.28
C LYS A 31 -4.95 -52.80 -28.68
N VAL A 32 -5.85 -52.11 -27.97
CA VAL A 32 -7.06 -52.69 -27.40
C VAL A 32 -8.03 -53.12 -28.51
N ASP A 33 -8.15 -52.37 -29.59
CA ASP A 33 -9.01 -52.73 -30.73
C ASP A 33 -8.43 -53.93 -31.51
N LEU A 34 -7.11 -53.99 -31.68
CA LEU A 34 -6.43 -55.13 -32.28
C LEU A 34 -6.57 -56.40 -31.43
N SER A 35 -6.36 -56.31 -30.12
CA SER A 35 -6.51 -57.46 -29.20
C SER A 35 -7.97 -57.87 -29.00
N LYS A 36 -8.93 -56.94 -29.13
CA LYS A 36 -10.36 -57.30 -29.26
C LYS A 36 -10.66 -58.04 -30.56
N SER A 37 -9.99 -57.70 -31.67
CA SER A 37 -10.16 -58.45 -32.93
C SER A 37 -9.53 -59.84 -32.89
N GLU A 38 -8.38 -60.02 -32.24
CA GLU A 38 -7.75 -61.34 -32.05
C GLU A 38 -8.54 -62.20 -31.06
N GLY A 39 -9.09 -61.59 -30.00
CA GLY A 39 -9.98 -62.26 -29.05
C GLY A 39 -11.32 -62.71 -29.67
N MET A 40 -11.76 -62.09 -30.78
CA MET A 40 -12.98 -62.49 -31.50
C MET A 40 -12.77 -63.68 -32.46
N LEU A 41 -11.52 -64.04 -32.77
CA LEU A 41 -11.15 -65.19 -33.62
C LEU A 41 -10.66 -66.41 -32.82
N ALA A 42 -10.37 -66.26 -31.52
CA ALA A 42 -9.91 -67.34 -30.64
C ALA A 42 -11.07 -68.14 -29.99
N GLY A 43 -12.10 -68.45 -30.79
CA GLY A 43 -13.26 -69.25 -30.42
C GLY A 43 -13.35 -70.57 -31.19
N SER A 44 -12.25 -71.26 -31.48
CA SER A 44 -12.27 -72.68 -31.84
C SER A 44 -10.90 -73.32 -31.64
N ARG A 45 -10.90 -74.58 -31.25
CA ARG A 45 -9.85 -75.30 -30.52
C ARG A 45 -9.23 -76.40 -31.41
N VAL A 46 -7.89 -76.46 -31.48
CA VAL A 46 -7.00 -77.66 -31.69
C VAL A 46 -7.04 -78.27 -33.13
N ASP A 47 -5.98 -78.70 -33.83
CA ASP A 47 -4.73 -79.43 -33.49
C ASP A 47 -3.69 -79.40 -34.65
N SER A 48 -2.43 -79.72 -34.31
CA SER A 48 -1.42 -80.48 -35.09
C SER A 48 -0.50 -79.81 -36.15
N THR A 49 0.72 -79.49 -35.67
CA THR A 49 2.07 -79.88 -36.17
C THR A 49 2.43 -79.83 -37.66
N SER A 50 3.38 -78.97 -38.04
CA SER A 50 4.65 -79.33 -38.73
C SER A 50 5.60 -78.12 -38.79
N GLU A 51 6.89 -78.44 -38.82
CA GLU A 51 8.07 -77.61 -38.62
C GLU A 51 8.45 -76.66 -39.79
N THR A 52 9.13 -75.57 -39.41
CA THR A 52 10.23 -74.82 -40.06
C THR A 52 10.10 -74.32 -41.51
N GLU A 53 9.94 -73.00 -41.67
CA GLU A 53 10.83 -72.19 -42.53
C GLU A 53 10.84 -70.72 -42.08
N ALA A 54 12.04 -70.18 -41.84
CA ALA A 54 12.25 -68.82 -41.38
C ALA A 54 12.14 -67.83 -42.54
N ALA A 55 11.15 -66.94 -42.51
CA ALA A 55 11.15 -65.71 -43.29
C ALA A 55 11.41 -64.53 -42.36
N HIS A 56 12.65 -64.06 -42.39
CA HIS A 56 13.15 -62.86 -41.74
C HIS A 56 12.44 -61.63 -42.34
N GLY A 57 11.28 -61.27 -41.79
CA GLY A 57 10.52 -60.08 -42.18
C GLY A 57 10.90 -58.88 -41.33
N GLY A 58 12.10 -58.33 -41.54
CA GLY A 58 12.41 -56.98 -41.11
C GLY A 58 11.44 -56.04 -41.81
N VAL A 59 10.43 -55.56 -41.09
CA VAL A 59 9.57 -54.49 -41.58
C VAL A 59 10.30 -53.19 -41.28
N ASP A 60 10.93 -52.65 -42.31
CA ASP A 60 11.50 -51.32 -42.28
C ASP A 60 10.45 -50.29 -41.85
N PRO A 61 10.68 -49.50 -40.78
CA PRO A 61 9.75 -48.46 -40.34
C PRO A 61 9.59 -47.30 -41.35
N ALA A 62 10.33 -47.31 -42.47
CA ALA A 62 10.29 -46.28 -43.50
C ALA A 62 9.11 -46.42 -44.50
N ALA A 63 8.47 -47.59 -44.60
CA ALA A 63 7.43 -47.84 -45.61
C ALA A 63 6.00 -47.42 -45.20
N ILE A 64 5.75 -47.16 -43.91
CA ILE A 64 4.41 -46.77 -43.39
C ILE A 64 4.27 -45.24 -43.26
N GLY A 65 5.37 -44.49 -43.27
CA GLY A 65 5.35 -43.03 -43.11
C GLY A 65 4.82 -42.26 -44.31
N GLY A 66 5.06 -42.73 -45.54
CA GLY A 66 4.76 -41.96 -46.76
C GLY A 66 3.26 -41.77 -47.03
N THR A 67 2.44 -42.80 -46.76
CA THR A 67 0.98 -42.72 -46.95
C THR A 67 0.27 -42.06 -45.79
N PHE A 68 0.74 -42.27 -44.56
CA PHE A 68 0.24 -41.60 -43.36
C PHE A 68 0.46 -40.09 -43.42
N VAL A 69 1.68 -39.65 -43.78
CA VAL A 69 1.99 -38.23 -43.95
C VAL A 69 1.20 -37.63 -45.12
N ARG A 70 1.00 -38.38 -46.22
CA ARG A 70 0.21 -37.91 -47.37
C ARG A 70 -1.27 -37.73 -47.01
N ASP A 71 -1.87 -38.65 -46.26
CA ASP A 71 -3.28 -38.55 -45.86
C ASP A 71 -3.48 -37.52 -44.74
N MET A 72 -2.50 -37.33 -43.84
CA MET A 72 -2.52 -36.25 -42.85
C MET A 72 -2.41 -34.88 -43.53
N MET A 73 -1.50 -34.74 -44.49
CA MET A 73 -1.33 -33.52 -45.28
C MET A 73 -2.58 -33.22 -46.12
N ARG A 74 -3.22 -34.24 -46.69
CA ARG A 74 -4.46 -34.07 -47.47
C ARG A 74 -5.65 -33.69 -46.59
N ALA A 75 -5.77 -34.28 -45.40
CA ALA A 75 -6.78 -33.91 -44.41
C ALA A 75 -6.55 -32.50 -43.82
N GLU A 76 -5.30 -32.04 -43.74
CA GLU A 76 -4.96 -30.66 -43.38
C GLU A 76 -5.24 -29.68 -44.51
N LEU A 77 -5.01 -30.06 -45.77
CA LEU A 77 -5.40 -29.27 -46.95
C LEU A 77 -6.92 -29.10 -47.05
N GLU A 78 -7.70 -30.16 -46.86
CA GLU A 78 -9.17 -30.10 -46.87
C GLU A 78 -9.72 -29.23 -45.72
N LYS A 79 -9.05 -29.19 -44.55
CA LYS A 79 -9.40 -28.27 -43.46
C LYS A 79 -9.04 -26.81 -43.77
N GLN A 80 -8.00 -26.55 -44.57
CA GLN A 80 -7.68 -25.18 -45.02
C GLN A 80 -8.66 -24.66 -46.07
N GLU A 81 -9.28 -25.54 -46.86
CA GLU A 81 -10.30 -25.18 -47.85
C GLU A 81 -11.59 -24.64 -47.21
N HIS A 82 -11.81 -24.92 -45.92
CA HIS A 82 -12.89 -24.38 -45.09
C HIS A 82 -12.47 -23.19 -44.21
N ARG A 83 -11.46 -22.42 -44.61
CA ARG A 83 -11.22 -21.09 -44.04
C ARG A 83 -12.37 -20.16 -44.48
N GLY A 84 -13.38 -20.05 -43.62
CA GLY A 84 -14.60 -19.28 -43.86
C GLY A 84 -14.32 -17.84 -44.30
N LEU A 85 -15.33 -17.21 -44.90
CA LEU A 85 -15.30 -15.85 -45.48
C LEU A 85 -14.68 -14.79 -44.54
N LEU A 86 -14.82 -14.99 -43.23
CA LEU A 86 -14.22 -14.16 -42.17
C LEU A 86 -12.68 -14.22 -42.20
N ASN A 87 -12.07 -15.40 -42.35
CA ASN A 87 -10.62 -15.54 -42.38
C ASN A 87 -10.01 -14.85 -43.60
N ARG A 88 -10.69 -14.91 -44.76
CA ARG A 88 -10.27 -14.20 -45.97
C ARG A 88 -10.38 -12.67 -45.83
N TRP A 89 -11.31 -12.20 -45.01
CA TRP A 89 -11.46 -10.77 -44.69
C TRP A 89 -10.34 -10.28 -43.77
N PHE A 90 -9.95 -11.05 -42.75
CA PHE A 90 -8.82 -10.73 -41.86
C PHE A 90 -7.43 -10.96 -42.48
N ASP A 91 -7.29 -11.87 -43.46
CA ASP A 91 -6.05 -12.07 -44.22
C ASP A 91 -5.78 -10.97 -45.26
N ASN A 92 -6.73 -10.04 -45.46
CA ASN A 92 -6.50 -8.91 -46.34
C ASN A 92 -5.60 -7.89 -45.66
N VAL A 93 -4.39 -7.72 -46.21
CA VAL A 93 -3.36 -6.76 -45.72
C VAL A 93 -3.94 -5.36 -45.50
N TRP A 94 -4.86 -4.90 -46.36
CA TRP A 94 -5.51 -3.60 -46.20
C TRP A 94 -6.47 -3.54 -45.02
N VAL A 95 -7.20 -4.62 -44.73
CA VAL A 95 -8.09 -4.70 -43.55
C VAL A 95 -7.26 -4.74 -42.27
N LEU A 96 -6.14 -5.46 -42.28
CA LEU A 96 -5.24 -5.51 -41.13
C LEU A 96 -4.61 -4.14 -40.85
N LEU A 97 -4.19 -3.42 -41.90
CA LEU A 97 -3.64 -2.07 -41.79
C LEU A 97 -4.67 -1.05 -41.29
N THR A 98 -5.92 -1.11 -41.77
CA THR A 98 -6.96 -0.18 -41.29
C THR A 98 -7.37 -0.48 -39.85
N LEU A 99 -7.46 -1.75 -39.47
CA LEU A 99 -7.71 -2.16 -38.09
C LEU A 99 -6.57 -1.70 -37.17
N LEU A 100 -5.31 -1.87 -37.58
CA LEU A 100 -4.13 -1.41 -36.84
C LEU A 100 -4.15 0.11 -36.69
N LEU A 101 -4.43 0.85 -37.77
CA LEU A 101 -4.53 2.30 -37.74
C LEU A 101 -5.67 2.75 -36.82
N LEU A 102 -6.83 2.10 -36.87
CA LEU A 102 -7.97 2.39 -36.00
C LEU A 102 -7.65 2.08 -34.53
N LEU A 103 -6.89 1.02 -34.25
CA LEU A 103 -6.40 0.71 -32.91
C LEU A 103 -5.44 1.80 -32.42
N LEU A 104 -4.49 2.24 -33.25
CA LEU A 104 -3.54 3.31 -32.91
C LEU A 104 -4.25 4.65 -32.68
N ILE A 105 -5.19 5.01 -33.55
CA ILE A 105 -5.98 6.25 -33.41
C ILE A 105 -6.89 6.15 -32.18
N GLY A 106 -7.56 5.01 -31.98
CA GLY A 106 -8.44 4.79 -30.84
C GLY A 106 -7.68 4.83 -29.52
N THR A 107 -6.52 4.19 -29.44
CA THR A 107 -5.66 4.23 -28.26
C THR A 107 -5.10 5.63 -28.02
N ALA A 108 -4.61 6.32 -29.06
CA ALA A 108 -4.15 7.70 -28.93
C ALA A 108 -5.27 8.65 -28.49
N TRP A 109 -6.46 8.52 -29.07
CA TRP A 109 -7.64 9.33 -28.72
C TRP A 109 -8.08 9.08 -27.27
N LEU A 110 -8.10 7.82 -26.84
CA LEU A 110 -8.37 7.47 -25.44
C LEU A 110 -7.31 8.09 -24.52
N PHE A 111 -6.02 8.02 -24.85
CA PHE A 111 -4.97 8.61 -24.03
C PHE A 111 -5.02 10.14 -23.94
N LEU A 112 -5.32 10.82 -25.05
CA LEU A 112 -5.43 12.28 -25.07
C LEU A 112 -6.69 12.77 -24.35
N ASN A 113 -7.82 12.09 -24.55
CA ASN A 113 -9.11 12.49 -23.97
C ASN A 113 -9.31 11.99 -22.52
N SER A 114 -8.49 11.04 -22.05
CA SER A 114 -8.50 10.56 -20.67
C SER A 114 -7.67 11.40 -19.70
N ARG A 115 -7.11 12.54 -20.14
CA ARG A 115 -6.47 13.47 -19.19
C ARG A 115 -7.55 14.00 -18.25
N PRO A 116 -7.48 13.69 -16.94
CA PRO A 116 -8.47 14.17 -15.99
C PRO A 116 -8.41 15.70 -15.98
N THR A 117 -9.55 16.35 -16.13
CA THR A 117 -9.63 17.82 -16.05
C THR A 117 -9.11 18.29 -14.68
N PRO A 118 -8.42 19.43 -14.61
CA PRO A 118 -7.79 19.89 -13.36
C PRO A 118 -8.80 20.01 -12.20
N GLU A 119 -10.03 20.42 -12.48
CA GLU A 119 -11.11 20.45 -11.48
C GLU A 119 -11.48 19.06 -10.92
N LYS A 120 -11.40 18.00 -11.74
CA LYS A 120 -11.69 16.63 -11.30
C LYS A 120 -10.56 16.08 -10.43
N LEU A 121 -9.31 16.46 -10.72
CA LEU A 121 -8.18 16.13 -9.86
C LEU A 121 -8.32 16.83 -8.50
N PHE A 122 -8.70 18.11 -8.49
CA PHE A 122 -8.93 18.85 -7.25
C PHE A 122 -10.05 18.21 -6.40
N ALA A 123 -11.21 17.94 -7.00
CA ALA A 123 -12.33 17.28 -6.33
C ALA A 123 -11.94 15.89 -5.80
N ARG A 124 -11.10 15.14 -6.54
CA ARG A 124 -10.57 13.86 -6.09
C ARG A 124 -9.63 14.03 -4.90
N GLY A 125 -8.73 15.02 -4.92
CA GLY A 125 -7.85 15.35 -3.79
C GLY A 125 -8.66 15.71 -2.53
N GLU A 126 -9.68 16.53 -2.67
CA GLU A 126 -10.60 16.89 -1.59
C GLU A 126 -11.32 15.66 -1.01
N SER A 127 -11.77 14.75 -1.87
CA SER A 127 -12.40 13.48 -1.45
C SER A 127 -11.46 12.53 -0.70
N LEU A 128 -10.15 12.66 -0.91
CA LEU A 128 -9.14 11.90 -0.17
C LEU A 128 -8.82 12.58 1.16
N MET A 129 -8.84 13.92 1.21
CA MET A 129 -8.63 14.70 2.44
C MET A 129 -9.82 14.62 3.41
N SER A 130 -11.03 14.30 2.93
CA SER A 130 -12.20 14.08 3.80
C SER A 130 -12.14 12.77 4.59
N ARG A 131 -11.24 11.86 4.22
CA ARG A 131 -10.98 10.62 4.94
C ARG A 131 -10.05 10.89 6.13
N PRO A 132 -10.08 10.05 7.18
CA PRO A 132 -9.15 10.18 8.30
C PRO A 132 -7.70 10.19 7.84
N ALA A 133 -6.84 10.90 8.58
CA ALA A 133 -5.42 11.06 8.28
C ALA A 133 -4.74 9.70 8.13
N GLY A 134 -4.02 9.52 7.01
CA GLY A 134 -3.45 8.22 6.64
C GLY A 134 -2.80 8.23 5.25
N PRO A 135 -2.51 7.04 4.68
CA PRO A 135 -1.86 6.90 3.37
C PRO A 135 -2.62 7.56 2.21
N ALA A 136 -3.94 7.79 2.40
CA ALA A 136 -4.77 8.50 1.43
C ALA A 136 -4.36 9.97 1.24
N TRP A 137 -3.80 10.61 2.27
CA TRP A 137 -3.33 12.00 2.21
C TRP A 137 -2.05 12.11 1.39
N ASP A 138 -1.12 11.16 1.55
CA ASP A 138 0.09 11.05 0.72
C ASP A 138 -0.27 10.84 -0.77
N ALA A 139 -1.30 10.02 -1.03
CA ALA A 139 -1.84 9.84 -2.37
C ALA A 139 -2.54 11.09 -2.91
N ALA A 140 -3.21 11.87 -2.06
CA ALA A 140 -3.84 13.14 -2.46
C ALA A 140 -2.79 14.17 -2.90
N GLN A 141 -1.69 14.29 -2.16
CA GLN A 141 -0.58 15.16 -2.50
C GLN A 141 0.03 14.78 -3.86
N THR A 142 0.51 13.55 -3.97
CA THR A 142 1.30 13.10 -5.13
C THR A 142 0.47 12.91 -6.40
N GLN A 143 -0.76 12.40 -6.30
CA GLN A 143 -1.57 12.05 -7.47
C GLN A 143 -2.56 13.15 -7.87
N CYS A 144 -2.90 14.07 -6.97
CA CYS A 144 -3.92 15.10 -7.25
C CYS A 144 -3.33 16.51 -7.18
N PHE A 145 -2.73 16.90 -6.05
CA PHE A 145 -2.32 18.28 -5.82
C PHE A 145 -1.03 18.67 -6.56
N GLN A 146 -0.04 17.79 -6.61
CA GLN A 146 1.23 18.04 -7.30
C GLN A 146 1.07 18.23 -8.82
N PRO A 147 0.34 17.37 -9.57
CA PRO A 147 0.14 17.61 -11.00
C PRO A 147 -0.65 18.90 -11.28
N LEU A 148 -1.52 19.36 -10.37
CA LEU A 148 -2.23 20.63 -10.52
C LEU A 148 -1.28 21.84 -10.41
N LEU A 149 -0.31 21.77 -9.50
CA LEU A 149 0.70 22.82 -9.36
C LEU A 149 1.70 22.83 -10.53
N GLU A 150 2.00 21.67 -11.11
CA GLU A 150 2.85 21.56 -12.30
C GLU A 150 2.18 22.14 -13.55
N GLU A 151 0.85 22.04 -13.66
CA GLU A 151 0.09 22.56 -14.80
C GLU A 151 -0.17 24.07 -14.68
N ASP A 152 -0.67 24.54 -13.54
CA ASP A 152 -0.92 25.97 -13.28
C ASP A 152 -0.75 26.31 -11.80
N ALA A 153 0.49 26.65 -11.42
CA ALA A 153 0.82 27.01 -10.05
C ALA A 153 0.05 28.25 -9.58
N GLU A 154 -0.08 29.29 -10.40
CA GLU A 154 -0.67 30.58 -9.95
C GLU A 154 -2.14 30.46 -9.58
N LEU A 155 -2.90 29.64 -10.33
CA LEU A 155 -4.33 29.44 -10.09
C LEU A 155 -4.62 28.47 -8.94
N TRP A 156 -3.84 27.38 -8.85
CA TRP A 156 -4.12 26.28 -7.91
C TRP A 156 -3.41 26.42 -6.57
N GLN A 157 -2.27 27.10 -6.50
CA GLN A 157 -1.53 27.31 -5.26
C GLN A 157 -2.41 27.86 -4.13
N PRO A 158 -3.15 28.98 -4.26
CA PRO A 158 -3.95 29.49 -3.14
C PRO A 158 -5.07 28.53 -2.69
N ARG A 159 -5.57 27.68 -3.58
CA ARG A 159 -6.65 26.71 -3.27
C ARG A 159 -6.12 25.44 -2.61
N VAL A 160 -4.92 25.01 -3.00
CA VAL A 160 -4.32 23.74 -2.61
C VAL A 160 -3.40 23.90 -1.39
N GLN A 161 -2.80 25.07 -1.19
CA GLN A 161 -1.94 25.40 -0.04
C GLN A 161 -2.50 24.98 1.33
N PRO A 162 -3.74 25.31 1.73
CA PRO A 162 -4.24 24.91 3.05
C PRO A 162 -4.34 23.38 3.22
N TYR A 163 -4.46 22.62 2.14
CA TYR A 163 -4.43 21.15 2.19
C TYR A 163 -3.00 20.64 2.27
N LEU A 164 -2.06 21.25 1.55
CA LEU A 164 -0.64 20.89 1.61
C LEU A 164 -0.04 21.17 2.98
N ASP A 165 -0.39 22.28 3.62
CA ASP A 165 0.03 22.61 4.97
C ASP A 165 -0.39 21.51 5.97
N ARG A 166 -1.65 21.05 5.89
CA ARG A 166 -2.17 19.96 6.73
C ARG A 166 -1.46 18.63 6.47
N ILE A 167 -1.14 18.34 5.20
CA ILE A 167 -0.43 17.10 4.84
C ILE A 167 1.00 17.16 5.36
N ALA A 168 1.69 18.29 5.18
CA ALA A 168 3.06 18.49 5.66
C ALA A 168 3.14 18.36 7.18
N GLU A 169 2.16 18.93 7.90
CA GLU A 169 2.06 18.77 9.35
C GLU A 169 1.83 17.32 9.77
N TYR A 170 0.89 16.61 9.13
CA TYR A 170 0.64 15.19 9.41
C TYR A 170 1.88 14.31 9.17
N GLN A 171 2.60 14.56 8.07
CA GLN A 171 3.83 13.86 7.75
C GLN A 171 4.89 14.12 8.80
N LEU A 172 5.05 15.38 9.22
CA LEU A 172 5.97 15.76 10.28
C LEU A 172 5.62 15.07 11.61
N GLU A 173 4.36 15.12 12.05
CA GLU A 173 3.92 14.41 13.26
C GLU A 173 4.23 12.90 13.20
N ARG A 174 4.01 12.27 12.04
CA ARG A 174 4.36 10.85 11.83
C ARG A 174 5.86 10.62 11.98
N THR A 175 6.70 11.47 11.38
CA THR A 175 8.16 11.36 11.49
C THR A 175 8.71 11.62 12.90
N LEU A 176 8.00 12.39 13.73
CA LEU A 176 8.38 12.58 15.14
C LEU A 176 8.08 11.34 15.98
N LEU A 177 7.06 10.56 15.61
CA LEU A 177 6.67 9.32 16.28
C LEU A 177 7.54 8.12 15.85
N ASP A 178 7.99 8.12 14.59
CA ASP A 178 8.89 7.09 14.07
C ASP A 178 10.32 7.24 14.63
N GLN A 179 11.02 6.12 14.82
CA GLN A 179 12.41 6.14 15.27
C GLN A 179 13.30 6.87 14.24
N PRO A 180 14.28 7.68 14.70
CA PRO A 180 15.17 8.38 13.81
C PRO A 180 15.93 7.37 12.94
N SER A 181 15.80 7.53 11.63
CA SER A 181 16.67 6.84 10.67
C SER A 181 18.11 7.26 10.96
N LEU A 182 19.02 6.30 11.15
CA LEU A 182 20.44 6.57 11.42
C LEU A 182 21.15 7.37 10.30
N ASN A 183 20.46 7.62 9.18
CA ASN A 183 20.97 8.35 8.01
C ASN A 183 20.38 9.76 7.82
N SER A 184 19.57 10.30 8.73
CA SER A 184 19.03 11.67 8.63
C SER A 184 19.95 12.67 9.35
N SER A 185 20.84 13.32 8.59
CA SER A 185 21.73 14.39 9.09
C SER A 185 21.72 15.61 8.16
N SER A 186 20.59 15.85 7.49
CA SER A 186 20.42 17.03 6.65
C SER A 186 20.10 18.25 7.51
N PRO A 187 20.51 19.47 7.14
CA PRO A 187 20.16 20.69 7.87
C PRO A 187 18.64 20.91 8.06
N SER A 188 17.82 20.38 7.15
CA SER A 188 16.36 20.38 7.27
C SER A 188 15.83 19.51 8.41
N ASP A 189 16.64 18.60 8.95
CA ASP A 189 16.27 17.68 10.03
C ASP A 189 16.49 18.30 11.43
N GLU A 190 17.22 19.43 11.53
CA GLU A 190 17.55 20.07 12.80
C GLU A 190 16.30 20.62 13.54
N PRO A 191 15.36 21.32 12.87
CA PRO A 191 14.08 21.70 13.49
C PRO A 191 13.31 20.49 14.02
N GLU A 192 13.27 19.38 13.27
CA GLU A 192 12.60 18.16 13.69
C GLU A 192 13.27 17.52 14.90
N GLN A 193 14.61 17.55 14.95
CA GLN A 193 15.37 17.03 16.09
C GLN A 193 15.07 17.81 17.37
N ILE A 194 14.95 19.14 17.26
CA ILE A 194 14.55 20.00 18.38
C ILE A 194 13.12 19.69 18.82
N LEU A 195 12.18 19.55 17.88
CA LEU A 195 10.80 19.14 18.18
C LEU A 195 10.72 17.78 18.89
N ARG A 196 11.49 16.78 18.43
CA ARG A 196 11.59 15.47 19.11
C ARG A 196 12.10 15.62 20.54
N ARG A 197 13.14 16.44 20.75
CA ARG A 197 13.71 16.67 22.09
C ARG A 197 12.71 17.37 23.01
N ALA A 198 12.01 18.40 22.52
CA ALA A 198 10.96 19.08 23.28
C ALA A 198 9.84 18.11 23.70
N ARG A 199 9.44 17.19 22.82
CA ARG A 199 8.45 16.16 23.15
C ARG A 199 8.93 15.17 24.22
N VAL A 200 10.21 14.81 24.22
CA VAL A 200 10.80 13.98 25.27
C VAL A 200 10.80 14.72 26.61
N LEU A 201 11.12 16.02 26.62
CA LEU A 201 11.05 16.85 27.84
C LEU A 201 9.62 16.95 28.38
N GLU A 202 8.63 17.13 27.49
CA GLU A 202 7.22 17.11 27.84
C GLU A 202 6.80 15.76 28.49
N GLN A 203 7.22 14.64 27.90
CA GLN A 203 6.95 13.30 28.45
C GLN A 203 7.63 13.06 29.80
N MET A 204 8.76 13.74 30.06
CA MET A 204 9.45 13.73 31.35
C MET A 204 8.81 14.67 32.38
N GLY A 205 7.85 15.50 31.98
CA GLY A 205 7.20 16.51 32.82
C GLY A 205 7.97 17.82 32.96
N ASP A 206 9.06 18.01 32.20
CA ASP A 206 9.84 19.25 32.18
C ASP A 206 9.28 20.21 31.12
N PHE A 207 8.12 20.77 31.44
CA PHE A 207 7.39 21.69 30.56
C PHE A 207 8.11 23.04 30.37
N GLU A 208 8.95 23.45 31.33
CA GLU A 208 9.71 24.69 31.24
C GLU A 208 10.82 24.57 30.20
N ALA A 209 11.65 23.53 30.30
CA ALA A 209 12.70 23.29 29.31
C ALA A 209 12.12 23.01 27.92
N ALA A 210 10.99 22.30 27.84
CA ALA A 210 10.29 22.07 26.57
C ALA A 210 9.83 23.40 25.94
N ARG A 211 9.21 24.29 26.74
CA ARG A 211 8.75 25.61 26.27
C ARG A 211 9.91 26.48 25.81
N GLU A 212 10.99 26.57 26.58
CA GLU A 212 12.17 27.35 26.20
C GLU A 212 12.76 26.89 24.85
N GLN A 213 12.86 25.57 24.65
CA GLN A 213 13.33 25.00 23.39
C GLN A 213 12.41 25.31 22.21
N LEU A 214 11.09 25.23 22.40
CA LEU A 214 10.11 25.52 21.35
C LEU A 214 10.09 27.01 21.00
N GLU A 215 10.19 27.91 21.98
CA GLU A 215 10.26 29.35 21.75
C GLU A 215 11.55 29.74 21.01
N ALA A 216 12.69 29.17 21.43
CA ALA A 216 13.97 29.36 20.72
C ALA A 216 13.91 28.84 19.28
N LEU A 217 13.25 27.68 19.07
CA LEU A 217 13.02 27.13 17.73
C LEU A 217 12.19 28.09 16.87
N LEU A 218 11.09 28.63 17.40
CA LEU A 218 10.26 29.59 16.65
C LEU A 218 11.04 30.84 16.23
N VAL A 219 11.92 31.35 17.09
CA VAL A 219 12.81 32.47 16.76
C VAL A 219 13.79 32.10 15.64
N LEU A 220 14.37 30.91 15.69
CA LEU A 220 15.31 30.41 14.66
C LEU A 220 14.62 30.18 13.31
N LEU A 221 13.38 29.68 13.30
CA LEU A 221 12.63 29.39 12.07
C LEU A 221 12.13 30.65 11.34
N GLY A 222 12.10 31.81 12.01
CA GLY A 222 11.71 33.10 11.42
C GLY A 222 10.33 33.06 10.77
N ASP A 223 10.18 33.71 9.60
CA ASP A 223 8.97 33.67 8.74
C ASP A 223 9.18 32.89 7.42
N SER A 224 10.24 32.10 7.31
CA SER A 224 10.54 31.34 6.09
C SER A 224 9.42 30.35 5.71
N PRO A 225 9.01 30.26 4.43
CA PRO A 225 8.02 29.29 3.96
C PRO A 225 8.52 27.85 4.06
N ASP A 226 9.82 27.61 3.96
CA ASP A 226 10.42 26.27 4.01
C ASP A 226 10.23 25.58 5.37
N TYR A 227 10.01 26.38 6.41
CA TYR A 227 9.82 25.91 7.79
C TYR A 227 8.40 26.13 8.31
N ALA A 228 7.42 26.31 7.42
CA ALA A 228 6.03 26.53 7.81
C ALA A 228 5.47 25.39 8.68
N ALA A 229 5.67 24.13 8.27
CA ALA A 229 5.20 22.96 9.00
C ALA A 229 5.82 22.81 10.42
N PRO A 230 7.16 22.83 10.61
CA PRO A 230 7.74 22.74 11.95
C PRO A 230 7.40 23.95 12.82
N ARG A 231 7.18 25.14 12.24
CA ARG A 231 6.70 26.31 12.99
C ARG A 231 5.28 26.11 13.52
N GLN A 232 4.35 25.68 12.67
CA GLN A 232 2.97 25.41 13.08
C GLN A 232 2.91 24.33 14.18
N LEU A 233 3.70 23.28 14.02
CA LEU A 233 3.77 22.23 15.04
C LEU A 233 4.36 22.72 16.36
N ALA A 234 5.43 23.51 16.32
CA ALA A 234 6.01 24.13 17.52
C ALA A 234 5.00 25.05 18.24
N GLN A 235 4.23 25.84 17.48
CA GLN A 235 3.16 26.68 18.03
C GLN A 235 2.07 25.85 18.72
N ARG A 236 1.59 24.78 18.08
CA ARG A 236 0.61 23.87 18.66
C ARG A 236 1.11 23.21 19.94
N MET A 237 2.36 22.73 19.96
CA MET A 237 2.97 22.16 21.15
C MET A 237 3.07 23.19 22.29
N LEU A 238 3.43 24.44 21.99
CA LEU A 238 3.44 25.51 22.98
C LEU A 238 2.04 25.82 23.52
N GLU A 239 1.01 25.82 22.67
CA GLU A 239 -0.38 26.01 23.10
C GLU A 239 -0.85 24.88 24.02
N GLN A 240 -0.47 23.63 23.72
CA GLN A 240 -0.74 22.47 24.57
C GLN A 240 -0.04 22.57 25.92
N ILE A 241 1.24 22.96 25.95
CA ILE A 241 1.99 23.14 27.21
C ILE A 241 1.37 24.26 28.07
N LYS A 242 0.87 25.33 27.45
CA LYS A 242 0.23 26.45 28.16
C LYS A 242 -1.15 26.11 28.73
N THR A 243 -1.83 25.13 28.16
CA THR A 243 -3.21 24.78 28.51
C THR A 243 -3.20 23.53 29.39
N PRO A 244 -3.35 23.65 30.71
CA PRO A 244 -3.37 22.50 31.60
C PRO A 244 -4.52 21.56 31.24
N GLU A 245 -4.26 20.24 31.28
CA GLU A 245 -5.27 19.21 31.01
C GLU A 245 -6.46 19.35 31.99
N PRO A 246 -7.72 19.16 31.56
CA PRO A 246 -8.90 19.36 32.42
C PRO A 246 -8.85 18.56 33.73
N ARG A 247 -8.31 17.34 33.69
CA ARG A 247 -8.13 16.48 34.87
C ARG A 247 -7.08 17.03 35.84
N GLN A 248 -6.05 17.70 35.34
CA GLN A 248 -5.04 18.34 36.17
C GLN A 248 -5.64 19.56 36.88
N ILE A 249 -6.51 20.32 36.20
CA ILE A 249 -7.26 21.44 36.78
C ILE A 249 -8.15 20.95 37.92
N GLU A 250 -8.97 19.92 37.70
CA GLU A 250 -9.85 19.36 38.74
C GLU A 250 -9.09 18.88 39.99
N PHE A 251 -7.94 18.22 39.78
CA PHE A 251 -7.09 17.79 40.89
C PHE A 251 -6.48 18.99 41.63
N LEU A 252 -5.98 19.99 40.90
CA LEU A 252 -5.40 21.19 41.50
C LEU A 252 -6.44 21.98 42.30
N GLU A 253 -7.66 22.13 41.77
CA GLU A 253 -8.81 22.71 42.45
C GLU A 253 -9.11 21.98 43.76
N ALA A 254 -9.18 20.64 43.72
CA ALA A 254 -9.45 19.84 44.92
C ALA A 254 -8.36 20.02 46.01
N VAL A 255 -7.09 20.11 45.60
CA VAL A 255 -5.97 20.31 46.54
C VAL A 255 -5.95 21.75 47.08
N LEU A 256 -6.28 22.76 46.27
CA LEU A 256 -6.39 24.15 46.71
C LEU A 256 -7.55 24.36 47.68
N ILE A 257 -8.72 23.76 47.41
CA ILE A 257 -9.86 23.76 48.34
C ILE A 257 -9.46 23.14 49.67
N ARG A 258 -8.72 22.03 49.64
CA ARG A 258 -8.19 21.39 50.86
C ARG A 258 -7.23 22.30 51.61
N ALA A 259 -6.34 23.02 50.91
CA ALA A 259 -5.43 23.97 51.54
C ALA A 259 -6.21 25.11 52.22
N ALA A 260 -7.25 25.65 51.59
CA ALA A 260 -8.11 26.68 52.18
C ALA A 260 -8.85 26.17 53.44
N GLN A 261 -9.36 24.94 53.42
CA GLN A 261 -9.98 24.32 54.61
C GLN A 261 -8.98 24.12 55.77
N LEU A 262 -7.71 23.85 55.46
CA LEU A 262 -6.65 23.76 56.47
C LEU A 262 -6.35 25.12 57.10
N GLU A 263 -6.43 26.20 56.34
CA GLU A 263 -6.32 27.56 56.89
C GLU A 263 -7.49 27.93 57.79
N GLU A 264 -8.73 27.68 57.33
CA GLU A 264 -9.93 27.96 58.12
C GLU A 264 -9.97 27.18 59.44
N SER A 265 -9.37 25.98 59.47
CA SER A 265 -9.25 25.16 60.67
C SER A 265 -8.06 25.52 61.56
N GLY A 266 -7.33 26.60 61.25
CA GLY A 266 -6.21 27.12 62.04
C GLY A 266 -4.89 26.38 61.88
N LYS A 267 -4.77 25.52 60.86
CA LYS A 267 -3.57 24.71 60.57
C LYS A 267 -2.72 25.34 59.46
N GLN A 268 -2.25 26.56 59.70
CA GLN A 268 -1.44 27.33 58.74
C GLN A 268 -0.21 26.55 58.24
N ASP A 269 0.54 25.91 59.14
CA ASP A 269 1.73 25.14 58.77
C ASP A 269 1.44 24.00 57.78
N GLU A 270 0.24 23.37 57.86
CA GLU A 270 -0.15 22.31 56.93
C GLU A 270 -0.60 22.87 55.59
N ALA A 271 -1.33 24.00 55.58
CA ALA A 271 -1.74 24.69 54.37
C ALA A 271 -0.54 25.20 53.56
N ASP A 272 0.45 25.78 54.24
CA ASP A 272 1.66 26.31 53.60
C ASP A 272 2.49 25.20 52.96
N ARG A 273 2.61 24.03 53.61
CA ARG A 273 3.28 22.85 53.03
C ARG A 273 2.59 22.36 51.76
N VAL A 274 1.26 22.37 51.73
CA VAL A 274 0.48 21.97 50.54
C VAL A 274 0.73 22.96 49.39
N ARG A 275 0.72 24.27 49.67
CA ARG A 275 1.03 25.29 48.64
C ARG A 275 2.47 25.20 48.15
N GLU A 276 3.43 25.00 49.04
CA GLU A 276 4.83 24.85 48.66
C GLU A 276 5.05 23.58 47.82
N ALA A 277 4.34 22.49 48.14
CA ALA A 277 4.35 21.28 47.33
C ALA A 277 3.76 21.53 45.93
N ILE A 278 2.64 22.25 45.81
CA ILE A 278 2.07 22.66 44.52
C ILE A 278 3.09 23.49 43.73
N LYS A 279 3.69 24.52 44.35
CA LYS A 279 4.69 25.38 43.73
C LYS A 279 5.91 24.59 43.22
N ARG A 280 6.33 23.56 43.97
CA ARG A 280 7.45 22.69 43.60
C ARG A 280 7.13 21.71 42.48
N LEU A 281 5.89 21.23 42.41
CA LEU A 281 5.43 20.25 41.42
C LEU A 281 5.06 20.88 40.09
N TYR A 282 4.47 22.08 40.11
CA TYR A 282 3.93 22.75 38.91
C TYR A 282 4.72 24.01 38.50
N GLY A 283 5.77 24.36 39.24
CA GLY A 283 6.59 25.55 38.99
C GLY A 283 5.87 26.87 39.34
N GLU A 284 6.58 27.98 39.16
CA GLU A 284 6.04 29.34 39.38
C GLU A 284 5.04 29.78 38.29
N ASN A 285 4.99 29.10 37.16
CA ASN A 285 4.27 29.54 35.95
C ASN A 285 3.12 28.62 35.54
N SER A 286 2.58 27.81 36.47
CA SER A 286 1.35 27.09 36.16
C SER A 286 0.23 28.10 35.97
N SER A 287 -0.19 28.29 34.72
CA SER A 287 -1.33 29.13 34.34
C SER A 287 -2.59 28.77 35.12
N ALA A 288 -2.71 27.53 35.60
CA ALA A 288 -3.76 27.10 36.52
C ALA A 288 -3.70 27.79 37.90
N ILE A 289 -2.51 28.09 38.42
CA ILE A 289 -2.35 28.82 39.69
C ILE A 289 -2.75 30.28 39.50
N GLU A 290 -2.34 30.93 38.40
CA GLU A 290 -2.69 32.33 38.11
C GLU A 290 -4.21 32.53 37.86
N THR A 291 -4.88 31.58 37.20
CA THR A 291 -6.34 31.66 37.01
C THR A 291 -7.10 31.58 38.33
N HIS A 292 -6.59 30.83 39.31
CA HIS A 292 -7.24 30.73 40.63
C HIS A 292 -6.81 31.82 41.61
N GLU A 293 -5.58 32.35 41.53
CA GLU A 293 -5.16 33.48 42.37
C GLU A 293 -5.89 34.77 41.95
N SER A 294 -6.10 34.98 40.65
CA SER A 294 -6.96 36.08 40.16
C SER A 294 -8.44 35.91 40.54
N ALA A 295 -8.94 34.67 40.64
CA ALA A 295 -10.30 34.38 41.11
C ALA A 295 -10.45 34.47 42.65
N GLY A 296 -9.40 34.10 43.41
CA GLY A 296 -9.34 34.17 44.87
C GLY A 296 -9.01 35.57 45.41
N SER A 297 -8.41 36.44 44.59
CA SER A 297 -8.13 37.84 44.93
C SER A 297 -9.31 38.79 44.69
N ALA A 298 -10.49 38.30 44.29
CA ALA A 298 -11.70 39.12 44.34
C ALA A 298 -12.11 39.24 45.83
N PRO A 299 -11.93 40.40 46.49
CA PRO A 299 -12.35 40.52 47.87
C PRO A 299 -13.86 40.34 47.92
N ALA A 300 -14.32 39.45 48.80
CA ALA A 300 -15.67 39.45 49.32
C ALA A 300 -15.94 40.79 50.04
N SER A 301 -16.12 41.85 49.27
CA SER A 301 -16.65 43.15 49.69
C SER A 301 -17.99 43.28 49.00
N GLY A 302 -19.06 42.83 49.66
CA GLY A 302 -20.38 42.93 49.07
C GLY A 302 -21.49 42.14 49.73
N ARG A 303 -21.86 42.58 50.95
CA ARG A 303 -23.15 42.38 51.66
C ARG A 303 -23.47 41.03 52.29
#